data_AF-A0A967XW32-F1
#
_entry.id   AF-A0A967XW32-F1
#
_cell.length_a   1.000
_cell.length_b   1.000
_cell.length_c   1.000
_cell.angle_alpha   90.00
_cell.angle_beta   90.00
_cell.angle_gamma   90.00
#
_symmetry.space_group_name_H-M   'P 1'
#
loop_
_entity.id
_entity.type
_entity.pdbx_description
1 polymer ?
#
loop_
_entity_poly.entity_id
_entity_poly.type
_entity_poly.pdbx_seq_one_letter_code
_entity_poly.pdbx_strand_id
1 'polypeptide(L)'
;MMNNFFELSNLEQFYADNPNSIIFAFLAARYIELGLIDKAHTVAEKGVKQHPTYAFGHYVLGLSYYHTNDLTQAKNHLEQSLAFDNKNPRAWQLMGEMNEKLGMPL
;
A
#
# COMPACT_ATOMS: atom_id res chain seq x y z
N MET A 1 -10.13 16.75 23.06
CA MET A 1 -9.19 16.45 21.96
C MET A 1 -9.73 15.22 21.26
N MET A 2 -9.94 15.31 19.95
CA MET A 2 -10.47 14.20 19.16
C MET A 2 -9.31 13.22 18.93
N ASN A 3 -9.33 12.04 19.54
CA ASN A 3 -8.37 10.98 19.25
C ASN A 3 -8.51 10.62 17.77
N ASN A 4 -7.46 10.86 16.98
CA ASN A 4 -7.44 10.43 15.59
C ASN A 4 -7.08 8.94 15.56
N PHE A 5 -8.06 8.09 15.25
CA PHE A 5 -7.87 6.65 15.15
C PHE A 5 -6.74 6.26 14.18
N PHE A 6 -6.46 7.10 13.17
CA PHE A 6 -5.41 6.87 12.18
C PHE A 6 -4.02 7.39 12.60
N GLU A 7 -3.84 7.78 13.86
CA GLU A 7 -2.49 7.93 14.43
C GLU A 7 -1.75 6.60 14.44
N LEU A 8 -0.43 6.66 14.29
CA LEU A 8 0.40 5.46 14.15
C LEU A 8 0.23 4.48 15.30
N SER A 9 0.26 4.97 16.55
CA SER A 9 0.12 4.14 17.75
C SER A 9 -1.23 3.42 17.81
N ASN A 10 -2.30 4.09 17.41
CA ASN A 10 -3.64 3.50 17.39
C ASN A 10 -3.76 2.43 16.30
N LEU A 11 -3.17 2.67 15.13
CA LEU A 11 -3.11 1.68 14.04
C LEU A 11 -2.25 0.47 14.41
N GLU A 12 -1.10 0.68 15.05
CA GLU A 12 -0.22 -0.40 15.53
C GLU A 12 -0.93 -1.25 16.58
N GLN A 13 -1.59 -0.62 17.56
CA GLN A 13 -2.34 -1.33 18.59
C GLN A 13 -3.49 -2.14 17.97
N PHE A 14 -4.30 -1.52 17.11
CA PHE A 14 -5.43 -2.21 16.49
C PHE A 14 -4.97 -3.38 15.61
N TYR A 15 -3.86 -3.21 14.87
CA TYR A 15 -3.26 -4.29 14.09
C TYR A 15 -2.74 -5.42 14.97
N ALA A 16 -2.10 -5.11 16.10
CA ALA A 16 -1.65 -6.12 17.06
C ALA A 16 -2.81 -6.95 17.63
N ASP A 17 -3.92 -6.30 17.94
CA ASP A 17 -5.13 -6.95 18.45
C ASP A 17 -5.89 -7.71 17.34
N ASN A 18 -5.75 -7.27 16.08
CA ASN A 18 -6.48 -7.79 14.92
C ASN A 18 -5.55 -8.01 13.71
N PRO A 19 -4.58 -8.94 13.78
CA PRO A 19 -3.50 -9.06 12.78
C PRO A 19 -4.00 -9.49 11.39
N ASN A 20 -5.19 -10.10 11.33
CA ASN A 20 -5.85 -10.52 10.10
C ASN A 20 -6.92 -9.52 9.62
N SER A 21 -6.98 -8.30 10.16
CA SER A 21 -7.89 -7.25 9.68
C SER A 21 -7.29 -6.49 8.50
N ILE A 22 -8.12 -5.88 7.66
CA ILE A 22 -7.71 -4.98 6.57
C ILE A 22 -6.99 -3.70 7.06
N ILE A 23 -6.96 -3.46 8.37
CA ILE A 23 -6.26 -2.33 8.99
C ILE A 23 -4.78 -2.24 8.59
N PHE A 24 -4.17 -3.37 8.22
CA PHE A 24 -2.79 -3.45 7.76
C PHE A 24 -2.49 -2.42 6.66
N ALA A 25 -3.45 -2.13 5.78
CA ALA A 25 -3.23 -1.24 4.66
C ALA A 25 -3.13 0.22 5.11
N PHE A 26 -3.93 0.61 6.11
CA PHE A 26 -3.85 1.94 6.72
C PHE A 26 -2.56 2.10 7.54
N LEU A 27 -2.17 1.06 8.27
CA LEU A 27 -0.89 1.05 8.99
C LEU A 27 0.30 1.16 8.02
N ALA A 28 0.30 0.37 6.93
CA ALA A 28 1.32 0.45 5.90
C ALA A 28 1.37 1.82 5.23
N ALA A 29 0.22 2.40 4.86
CA ALA A 29 0.15 3.76 4.33
C ALA A 29 0.76 4.78 5.31
N ARG A 30 0.45 4.66 6.60
CA ARG A 30 1.00 5.56 7.62
C ARG A 30 2.50 5.39 7.79
N TYR A 31 3.03 4.17 7.70
CA TYR A 31 4.47 3.94 7.67
C TYR A 31 5.14 4.56 6.45
N ILE A 32 4.52 4.51 5.27
CA ILE A 32 5.04 5.15 4.05
C ILE A 32 5.13 6.67 4.24
N GLU A 33 4.07 7.31 4.75
CA GLU A 33 4.06 8.75 5.04
C GLU A 33 5.18 9.19 6.00
N LEU A 34 5.63 8.28 6.87
CA LEU A 34 6.70 8.50 7.83
C LEU A 34 8.09 8.06 7.32
N GLY A 35 8.19 7.57 6.07
CA GLY A 35 9.43 7.07 5.48
C GLY A 35 9.89 5.70 5.99
N LEU A 36 9.04 4.99 6.75
CA LEU A 36 9.32 3.68 7.33
C LEU A 36 8.99 2.56 6.32
N ILE A 37 9.63 2.60 5.15
CA ILE A 37 9.26 1.78 3.99
C ILE A 37 9.37 0.27 4.27
N ASP A 38 10.40 -0.18 4.97
CA ASP A 38 10.57 -1.61 5.29
C ASP A 38 9.43 -2.16 6.17
N LYS A 39 8.95 -1.35 7.12
CA LYS A 39 7.80 -1.71 7.96
C LYS A 39 6.52 -1.74 7.14
N ALA A 40 6.30 -0.74 6.28
CA ALA A 40 5.16 -0.69 5.37
C ALA A 40 5.10 -1.93 4.50
N HIS A 41 6.21 -2.27 3.85
CA HIS A 41 6.34 -3.44 3.00
C HIS A 41 6.01 -4.73 3.77
N THR A 42 6.62 -4.94 4.93
CA THR A 42 6.41 -6.14 5.75
C THR A 42 4.94 -6.33 6.15
N VAL A 43 4.28 -5.26 6.61
CA VAL A 43 2.88 -5.31 7.04
C VAL A 43 1.94 -5.50 5.83
N ALA A 44 2.18 -4.77 4.74
CA ALA A 44 1.39 -4.86 3.52
C ALA A 44 1.48 -6.24 2.88
N GLU A 45 2.67 -6.83 2.81
CA GLU A 45 2.88 -8.15 2.21
C GLU A 45 2.13 -9.24 2.98
N LYS A 46 2.21 -9.23 4.32
CA LYS A 46 1.45 -10.15 5.18
C LYS A 46 -0.06 -9.95 5.01
N GLY A 47 -0.52 -8.71 5.00
CA GLY A 47 -1.93 -8.39 4.87
C GLY A 47 -2.53 -8.80 3.54
N VAL A 48 -1.82 -8.55 2.43
CA VAL A 48 -2.25 -8.97 1.09
C VAL A 48 -2.32 -10.50 0.96
N LYS A 49 -1.42 -11.25 1.62
CA LYS A 49 -1.52 -12.72 1.68
C LYS A 49 -2.82 -13.19 2.36
N GLN A 50 -3.31 -12.47 3.36
CA GLN A 50 -4.58 -12.78 4.04
C GLN A 50 -5.81 -12.23 3.29
N HIS A 51 -5.64 -11.12 2.58
CA HIS A 51 -6.70 -10.40 1.86
C HIS A 51 -6.34 -10.19 0.39
N PRO A 52 -6.27 -11.27 -0.42
CA PRO A 52 -5.72 -11.23 -1.77
C PRO A 52 -6.62 -10.49 -2.80
N THR A 53 -7.80 -10.04 -2.40
CA THR A 53 -8.71 -9.26 -3.25
C THR A 53 -8.87 -7.82 -2.75
N TYR A 54 -8.15 -7.43 -1.70
CA TYR A 54 -8.28 -6.10 -1.13
C TYR A 54 -7.47 -5.08 -1.93
N ALA A 55 -8.17 -4.32 -2.77
CA ALA A 55 -7.58 -3.34 -3.67
C ALA A 55 -6.62 -2.36 -2.97
N PHE A 56 -7.03 -1.76 -1.86
CA PHE A 56 -6.17 -0.80 -1.14
C PHE A 56 -4.92 -1.47 -0.55
N GLY A 57 -5.01 -2.73 -0.13
CA GLY A 57 -3.85 -3.51 0.31
C GLY A 57 -2.82 -3.70 -0.81
N HIS A 58 -3.29 -4.04 -2.01
CA HIS A 58 -2.44 -4.13 -3.20
C HIS A 58 -1.83 -2.77 -3.58
N TYR A 59 -2.60 -1.68 -3.53
CA TYR A 59 -2.10 -0.33 -3.78
C TYR A 59 -0.94 0.05 -2.84
N VAL A 60 -1.09 -0.12 -1.53
CA VAL A 60 -0.03 0.27 -0.57
C VAL A 60 1.20 -0.64 -0.65
N LEU A 61 1.04 -1.91 -1.01
CA LEU A 61 2.17 -2.79 -1.28
C LEU A 61 2.91 -2.36 -2.55
N GLY A 62 2.18 -2.02 -3.62
CA GLY A 62 2.75 -1.47 -4.85
C GLY A 62 3.50 -0.15 -4.60
N LEU A 63 2.92 0.75 -3.80
CA LEU A 63 3.57 1.99 -3.37
C LEU A 63 4.85 1.74 -2.55
N SER A 64 4.84 0.74 -1.67
CA SER A 64 6.04 0.36 -0.92
C SER A 64 7.17 -0.09 -1.86
N TYR A 65 6.86 -0.94 -2.85
CA TYR A 65 7.84 -1.39 -3.85
C TYR A 65 8.37 -0.25 -4.71
N TYR A 66 7.50 0.69 -5.10
CA TYR A 66 7.89 1.89 -5.83
C TYR A 66 8.92 2.72 -5.07
N HIS A 67 8.74 2.91 -3.75
CA HIS A 67 9.71 3.61 -2.91
C HIS A 67 11.04 2.85 -2.77
N THR A 68 11.04 1.53 -2.85
CA THR A 68 12.27 0.71 -2.89
C THR A 68 12.87 0.56 -4.30
N ASN A 69 12.30 1.24 -5.30
CA ASN A 69 12.71 1.19 -6.72
C ASN A 69 12.56 -0.20 -7.38
N ASP A 70 11.79 -1.12 -6.80
CA ASP A 70 11.39 -2.37 -7.45
C ASP A 70 10.12 -2.12 -8.28
N LEU A 71 10.32 -1.51 -9.44
CA LEU A 71 9.22 -1.09 -10.32
C LEU A 71 8.46 -2.28 -10.92
N THR A 72 9.08 -3.45 -11.00
CA THR A 72 8.42 -4.66 -11.51
C THR A 72 7.34 -5.12 -10.53
N GLN A 73 7.69 -5.22 -9.25
CA GLN A 73 6.74 -5.62 -8.21
C GLN A 73 5.71 -4.52 -7.94
N ALA A 74 6.12 -3.25 -8.02
CA ALA A 74 5.20 -2.12 -7.93
C ALA A 74 4.09 -2.22 -8.99
N LYS A 75 4.47 -2.43 -10.26
CA LYS A 75 3.53 -2.59 -11.38
C LYS A 75 2.53 -3.72 -11.13
N ASN A 76 3.02 -4.92 -10.78
CA ASN A 76 2.19 -6.10 -10.57
C ASN A 76 1.09 -5.83 -9.52
N HIS A 77 1.46 -5.26 -8.37
CA HIS A 77 0.49 -4.97 -7.33
C HIS A 77 -0.44 -3.80 -7.67
N LEU A 78 0.00 -2.81 -8.45
CA LEU A 78 -0.89 -1.76 -8.94
C LEU A 78 -1.90 -2.29 -9.95
N GLU A 79 -1.49 -3.19 -10.84
CA GLU A 79 -2.40 -3.90 -11.75
C GLU A 79 -3.44 -4.71 -10.97
N GLN A 80 -3.03 -5.42 -9.91
CA GLN A 80 -3.96 -6.12 -9.02
C GLN A 80 -4.92 -5.16 -8.30
N SER A 81 -4.41 -4.04 -7.77
CA SER A 81 -5.26 -3.00 -7.16
C SER A 81 -6.31 -2.50 -8.15
N LEU A 82 -5.92 -2.22 -9.39
CA LEU A 82 -6.80 -1.71 -10.44
C LEU A 82 -7.76 -2.77 -10.98
N ALA A 83 -7.40 -4.05 -10.91
CA ALA A 83 -8.30 -5.15 -11.25
C ALA A 83 -9.48 -5.24 -10.26
N PHE A 84 -9.24 -4.97 -8.96
CA PHE A 84 -10.27 -5.00 -7.93
C PHE A 84 -10.97 -3.64 -7.71
N ASP A 85 -10.28 -2.53 -7.98
CA ASP A 85 -10.83 -1.17 -7.99
C ASP A 85 -10.23 -0.34 -9.13
N ASN A 86 -10.87 -0.42 -10.30
CA ASN A 86 -10.42 0.28 -11.51
C ASN A 86 -10.63 1.81 -11.47
N LYS A 87 -11.29 2.34 -10.42
CA LYS A 87 -11.57 3.77 -10.29
C LYS A 87 -10.61 4.46 -9.33
N ASN A 88 -9.64 3.77 -8.74
CA ASN A 88 -8.67 4.37 -7.83
C ASN A 88 -7.73 5.34 -8.57
N PRO A 89 -7.90 6.67 -8.41
CA PRO A 89 -7.11 7.64 -9.16
C PRO A 89 -5.63 7.65 -8.72
N ARG A 90 -5.35 7.28 -7.46
CA ARG A 90 -3.97 7.23 -6.94
C ARG A 90 -3.18 6.08 -7.55
N ALA A 91 -3.83 4.94 -7.76
CA ALA A 91 -3.19 3.81 -8.44
C ALA A 91 -2.86 4.15 -9.90
N TRP A 92 -3.77 4.81 -10.63
CA TRP A 92 -3.49 5.29 -11.98
C TRP A 92 -2.36 6.34 -12.03
N GLN A 93 -2.36 7.28 -11.09
CA GLN A 93 -1.29 8.28 -11.00
C GLN A 93 0.08 7.62 -10.80
N LEU A 94 0.17 6.67 -9.85
CA LEU A 94 1.43 5.99 -9.56
C LEU A 94 1.92 5.14 -10.73
N MET A 95 1.01 4.51 -11.49
CA MET A 95 1.34 3.82 -12.74
C MET A 95 1.92 4.79 -13.79
N GLY A 96 1.37 5.99 -13.90
CA GLY A 96 1.90 7.05 -14.78
C GLY A 96 3.32 7.46 -14.39
N GLU A 97 3.54 7.80 -13.11
CA GLU A 97 4.87 8.17 -12.58
C GLU A 97 5.92 7.06 -12.79
N MET A 98 5.51 5.80 -12.63
CA MET A 98 6.37 4.65 -12.87
C MET A 98 6.73 4.48 -14.35
N ASN A 99 5.76 4.64 -15.27
CA ASN A 99 6.03 4.57 -16.70
C ASN A 99 7.01 5.65 -17.14
N GLU A 100 6.86 6.88 -16.62
CA GLU A 100 7.82 7.97 -16.85
C GLU A 100 9.23 7.61 -16.37
N LYS A 101 9.36 7.04 -15.16
CA LYS A 101 10.65 6.58 -14.62
C LYS A 101 11.31 5.49 -15.48
N LEU A 102 10.51 4.64 -16.12
CA LEU A 102 10.97 3.55 -16.99
C LEU A 102 11.22 4.00 -18.43
N GLY A 103 10.89 5.24 -18.79
CA GLY A 103 10.92 5.71 -20.18
C GLY A 103 9.88 5.02 -21.08
N MET A 104 8.80 4.50 -20.49
CA MET A 104 7.69 3.89 -21.23
C MET A 104 6.63 4.97 -21.54
N PRO A 105 6.05 4.99 -22.75
CA PRO A 105 4.94 5.89 -23.06
C PRO A 105 3.68 5.54 -22.25
N LEU A 106 2.87 6.57 -21.96
CA LEU A 106 1.59 6.49 -21.26
C LEU A 106 0.53 5.70 -22.04
#